data_AF-A0A6L9FDV1-F1
#
_entry.id   AF-A0A6L9FDV1-F1
#
_cell.length_a   1.000
_cell.length_b   1.000
_cell.length_c   1.000
_cell.angle_alpha   90.00
_cell.angle_beta   90.00
_cell.angle_gamma   90.00
#
_symmetry.space_group_name_H-M   'P 1'
#
loop_
_entity.id
_entity.type
_entity.pdbx_description
1 polymer ?
#
loop_
_entity_poly.entity_id
_entity_poly.type
_entity_poly.pdbx_seq_one_letter_code
_entity_poly.pdbx_strand_id
1 'polypeptide(L)'
;MKHWNIAMVAGAVALALTGCGSDSGSDSNSTTPVTLSVSDAPVDDVSEVVVTYSKAAFLPLGGGDPVVVEVYKRDAEGNLIDENGDPLPDGQEPLPLSVNLLDFQGSDAQALVEDQVLGNGDYKLCVFANDGDHPEYPSYVVETASGNQYPLTVKGEGKCPQGVGEEPNAGVLYFNDTFTVNNQNDDFVLEFDLRRGLKEDTTSPDNYTIQRTSVALVNTVTTGEIEGEIATATYGACETDSPSGNGYAHAVYLYSGDVAQVDMGTFAGTGSVAPLSAANVTTDDNGVSYEYEFGYLAPGTYSIGYTCTANDDSEEGIVDGETFRIHASQSNIVVTAGQDSEANL
;
A
#
# COMPACT_ATOMS: atom_id res chain seq x y z
N MET A 1 12.33 -46.32 -2.55
CA MET A 1 13.72 -46.81 -2.37
C MET A 1 14.62 -46.22 -3.44
N LYS A 2 15.32 -45.14 -3.11
CA LYS A 2 16.61 -44.76 -3.71
C LYS A 2 17.21 -43.69 -2.82
N HIS A 3 18.09 -44.12 -1.91
CA HIS A 3 18.86 -43.23 -1.05
C HIS A 3 20.03 -42.69 -1.88
N TRP A 4 20.20 -41.38 -1.93
CA TRP A 4 21.44 -40.78 -2.38
C TRP A 4 22.14 -40.15 -1.17
N ASN A 5 23.22 -40.81 -0.74
CA ASN A 5 24.15 -40.30 0.24
C ASN A 5 24.95 -39.15 -0.40
N ILE A 6 24.77 -37.93 0.09
CA ILE A 6 25.72 -36.84 -0.17
C ILE A 6 26.60 -36.71 1.07
N ALA A 7 27.89 -37.02 0.87
CA ALA A 7 28.91 -37.00 1.88
C ALA A 7 29.24 -35.56 2.30
N MET A 8 29.32 -35.34 3.62
CA MET A 8 29.94 -34.17 4.23
C MET A 8 31.41 -34.07 3.81
N VAL A 9 31.80 -32.92 3.26
CA VAL A 9 33.19 -32.48 3.25
C VAL A 9 33.29 -31.25 4.15
N ALA A 10 33.78 -31.48 5.37
CA ALA A 10 34.13 -30.44 6.32
C ALA A 10 35.47 -29.81 5.90
N GLY A 11 35.42 -28.60 5.33
CA GLY A 11 36.59 -27.76 5.09
C GLY A 11 36.71 -26.70 6.17
N ALA A 12 37.46 -27.00 7.23
CA ALA A 12 37.82 -26.03 8.26
C ALA A 12 38.89 -25.06 7.72
N VAL A 13 38.47 -23.88 7.27
CA VAL A 13 39.39 -22.78 6.96
C VAL A 13 39.51 -21.90 8.21
N ALA A 14 40.62 -22.04 8.92
CA ALA A 14 40.99 -21.16 10.02
C ALA A 14 41.55 -19.84 9.46
N LEU A 15 40.71 -18.81 9.36
CA LEU A 15 41.16 -17.44 9.15
C LEU A 15 41.50 -16.82 10.51
N ALA A 16 42.80 -16.71 10.79
CA ALA A 16 43.31 -15.86 11.85
C ALA A 16 43.12 -14.40 11.44
N LEU A 17 42.04 -13.77 11.91
CA LEU A 17 41.89 -12.32 11.84
C LEU A 17 42.65 -11.70 13.01
N THR A 18 43.72 -11.01 12.64
CA THR A 18 44.56 -10.18 13.48
C THR A 18 43.78 -9.00 14.04
N GLY A 19 43.91 -8.78 15.34
CA GLY A 19 43.42 -7.57 16.00
C GLY A 19 44.20 -6.33 15.60
N CYS A 20 43.45 -5.27 15.31
CA CYS A 20 43.81 -3.86 15.36
C CYS A 20 42.52 -3.20 15.90
N GLY A 21 42.45 -2.51 17.04
CA GLY A 21 43.36 -1.49 17.52
C GLY A 21 42.56 -0.18 17.57
N SER A 22 41.90 0.05 18.71
CA SER A 22 41.54 1.37 19.30
C SER A 22 41.11 2.51 18.36
N ASP A 23 39.83 2.90 18.44
CA ASP A 23 39.51 4.29 18.82
C ASP A 23 38.17 4.36 19.55
N SER A 24 38.15 5.14 20.63
CA SER A 24 36.94 5.47 21.41
C SER A 24 36.48 6.85 20.96
N GLY A 25 35.89 6.90 19.76
CA GLY A 25 35.23 8.07 19.20
C GLY A 25 33.72 7.83 19.24
N SER A 26 33.02 8.52 20.13
CA SER A 26 31.57 8.56 20.16
C SER A 26 31.07 9.53 19.08
N ASP A 27 30.99 9.06 17.84
CA ASP A 27 30.25 9.69 16.74
C ASP A 27 29.56 8.58 15.95
N SER A 28 28.36 8.18 16.40
CA SER A 28 27.57 7.16 15.68
C SER A 28 26.87 7.80 14.48
N ASN A 29 27.63 8.09 13.42
CA ASN A 29 27.09 8.28 12.07
C ASN A 29 26.73 6.92 11.45
N SER A 30 25.93 6.12 12.16
CA SER A 30 25.40 4.86 11.63
C SER A 30 24.41 5.17 10.52
N THR A 31 24.49 4.41 9.43
CA THR A 31 23.56 4.50 8.30
C THR A 31 22.82 3.18 8.12
N THR A 32 21.66 3.23 7.48
CA THR A 32 20.79 2.09 7.21
C THR A 32 20.27 2.19 5.76
N PRO A 33 20.33 1.13 4.95
CA PRO A 33 19.64 1.09 3.66
C PRO A 33 18.14 1.08 3.89
N VAL A 34 17.39 1.97 3.25
CA VAL A 34 15.94 2.09 3.44
C VAL A 34 15.22 1.81 2.13
N THR A 35 14.19 0.97 2.20
CA THR A 35 13.25 0.73 1.12
C THR A 35 11.93 1.43 1.40
N LEU A 36 11.39 2.08 0.37
CA LEU A 36 10.06 2.69 0.37
C LEU A 36 9.28 2.10 -0.79
N SER A 37 8.16 1.47 -0.47
CA SER A 37 7.27 0.83 -1.41
C SER A 37 5.87 1.45 -1.38
N VAL A 38 5.00 1.04 -2.30
CA VAL A 38 3.59 1.40 -2.35
C VAL A 38 2.74 0.15 -2.48
N SER A 39 1.61 0.14 -1.79
CA SER A 39 0.57 -0.89 -1.85
C SER A 39 -0.80 -0.21 -1.73
N ASP A 40 -1.89 -0.95 -1.98
CA ASP A 40 -3.25 -0.44 -1.92
C ASP A 40 -4.28 -1.44 -1.39
N ALA A 41 -5.33 -0.90 -0.78
CA ALA A 41 -6.60 -1.55 -0.56
C ALA A 41 -7.60 -1.21 -1.71
N PRO A 42 -8.09 -2.24 -2.42
CA PRO A 42 -8.76 -2.10 -3.71
C PRO A 42 -10.13 -1.39 -3.66
N VAL A 43 -10.56 -0.94 -4.85
CA VAL A 43 -11.84 -0.26 -5.12
C VAL A 43 -12.54 -0.92 -6.31
N ASP A 44 -13.88 -0.92 -6.33
CA ASP A 44 -14.67 -1.81 -7.21
C ASP A 44 -15.05 -1.20 -8.57
N ASP A 45 -15.21 0.13 -8.63
CA ASP A 45 -15.76 0.82 -9.81
C ASP A 45 -14.72 1.16 -10.89
N VAL A 46 -13.45 0.85 -10.63
CA VAL A 46 -12.31 1.20 -11.49
C VAL A 46 -11.46 -0.04 -11.78
N SER A 47 -10.92 -0.11 -12.99
CA SER A 47 -10.08 -1.22 -13.45
C SER A 47 -8.60 -0.89 -13.41
N GLU A 48 -8.23 0.39 -13.38
CA GLU A 48 -6.85 0.85 -13.20
C GLU A 48 -6.83 2.13 -12.36
N VAL A 49 -5.85 2.22 -11.46
CA VAL A 49 -5.53 3.46 -10.74
C VAL A 49 -4.02 3.66 -10.81
N VAL A 50 -3.59 4.42 -11.82
CA VAL A 50 -2.18 4.59 -12.16
C VAL A 50 -1.65 5.89 -11.57
N VAL A 51 -0.70 5.77 -10.64
CA VAL A 51 0.04 6.90 -10.07
C VAL A 51 1.45 6.92 -10.64
N THR A 52 1.84 8.05 -11.22
CA THR A 52 3.20 8.25 -11.71
C THR A 52 4.01 9.01 -10.69
N TYR A 53 5.05 8.38 -10.14
CA TYR A 53 5.94 8.94 -9.15
C TYR A 53 7.18 9.58 -9.79
N SER A 54 7.57 10.74 -9.28
CA SER A 54 8.76 11.46 -9.76
C SER A 54 9.92 11.39 -8.78
N LYS A 55 9.66 11.64 -7.48
CA LYS A 55 10.70 11.59 -6.44
C LYS A 55 10.14 11.39 -5.04
N ALA A 56 10.99 10.92 -4.14
CA ALA A 56 10.76 10.87 -2.71
C ALA A 56 11.82 11.74 -1.98
N ALA A 57 11.40 12.44 -0.93
CA ALA A 57 12.30 13.27 -0.12
C ALA A 57 12.19 12.90 1.36
N PHE A 58 13.29 12.37 1.91
CA PHE A 58 13.45 12.07 3.32
C PHE A 58 13.95 13.32 4.05
N LEU A 59 13.18 13.78 5.02
CA LEU A 59 13.33 15.06 5.71
C LEU A 59 13.88 14.84 7.13
N PRO A 60 15.20 14.94 7.36
CA PRO A 60 15.79 14.69 8.66
C PRO A 60 15.33 15.72 9.71
N LEU A 61 15.01 15.26 10.91
CA LEU A 61 14.65 16.13 12.05
C LEU A 61 15.85 16.46 12.95
N GLY A 62 16.91 15.66 12.90
CA GLY A 62 18.17 15.88 13.63
C GLY A 62 19.05 17.02 13.07
N GLY A 63 18.59 17.71 12.03
CA GLY A 63 19.38 18.66 11.25
C GLY A 63 20.03 18.00 10.02
N GLY A 64 20.45 18.83 9.06
CA GLY A 64 20.94 18.38 7.75
C GLY A 64 20.01 18.77 6.60
N ASP A 65 20.49 18.61 5.37
CA ASP A 65 19.69 18.83 4.16
C ASP A 65 18.82 17.60 3.87
N PRO A 66 17.62 17.78 3.28
CA PRO A 66 16.79 16.66 2.81
C PRO A 66 17.53 15.73 1.86
N VAL A 67 17.27 14.42 1.98
CA VAL A 67 17.75 13.42 1.02
C VAL A 67 16.64 13.21 -0.02
N VAL A 68 16.89 13.68 -1.24
CA VAL A 68 15.95 13.56 -2.37
C VAL A 68 16.40 12.42 -3.28
N VAL A 69 15.48 11.52 -3.59
CA VAL A 69 15.70 10.34 -4.42
C VAL A 69 14.72 10.40 -5.59
N GLU A 70 15.24 10.40 -6.80
CA GLU A 70 14.43 10.32 -8.02
C GLU A 70 13.89 8.89 -8.20
N VAL A 71 12.61 8.80 -8.58
CA VAL A 71 11.89 7.53 -8.72
C VAL A 71 11.72 7.26 -10.22
N TYR A 72 12.43 6.25 -10.71
CA TYR A 72 12.47 5.89 -12.13
C TYR A 72 12.12 4.44 -12.36
N LYS A 73 11.63 4.15 -13.56
CA LYS A 73 11.37 2.79 -14.03
C LYS A 73 12.68 2.01 -14.18
N ARG A 74 12.73 0.82 -13.57
CA ARG A 74 13.90 -0.07 -13.56
C ARG A 74 13.53 -1.52 -13.87
N ASP A 75 14.50 -2.31 -14.30
CA ASP A 75 14.39 -3.78 -14.35
C ASP A 75 14.61 -4.42 -12.96
N ALA A 76 14.46 -5.74 -12.87
CA ALA A 76 14.65 -6.51 -11.63
C ALA A 76 16.09 -6.49 -11.11
N GLU A 77 17.05 -6.09 -11.95
CA GLU A 77 18.45 -5.91 -11.59
C GLU A 77 18.78 -4.45 -11.20
N GLY A 78 17.79 -3.56 -11.18
CA GLY A 78 17.91 -2.15 -10.80
C GLY A 78 18.44 -1.22 -11.90
N ASN A 79 18.55 -1.68 -13.15
CA ASN A 79 19.00 -0.85 -14.28
C ASN A 79 17.82 -0.03 -14.84
N LEU A 80 18.11 1.18 -15.31
CA LEU A 80 17.11 2.01 -15.99
C LEU A 80 16.68 1.34 -17.30
N ILE A 81 15.38 1.37 -17.58
CA ILE A 81 14.78 0.79 -18.78
C ILE A 81 13.92 1.82 -19.52
N ASP A 82 13.75 1.59 -20.83
CA ASP A 82 12.86 2.37 -21.67
C ASP A 82 11.39 1.89 -21.61
N GLU A 83 10.56 2.46 -22.48
CA GLU A 83 9.12 2.16 -22.55
C GLU A 83 8.84 0.70 -22.93
N ASN A 84 9.75 0.07 -23.68
CA ASN A 84 9.65 -1.31 -24.14
C ASN A 84 10.24 -2.31 -23.14
N GLY A 85 10.87 -1.83 -22.07
CA GLY A 85 11.56 -2.66 -21.08
C GLY A 85 12.99 -3.04 -21.47
N ASP A 86 13.55 -2.39 -22.50
CA ASP A 86 14.94 -2.58 -22.88
C ASP A 86 15.85 -1.64 -22.04
N PRO A 87 17.12 -2.00 -21.77
CA PRO A 87 18.04 -1.14 -21.04
C PRO A 87 18.15 0.25 -21.67
N LEU A 88 17.97 1.29 -20.85
CA LEU A 88 17.97 2.68 -21.30
C LEU A 88 19.35 3.07 -21.86
N PRO A 89 19.45 3.52 -23.12
CA PRO A 89 20.73 3.92 -23.69
C PRO A 89 21.34 5.16 -23.02
N ASP A 90 22.67 5.19 -22.94
CA ASP A 90 23.43 6.31 -22.35
C ASP A 90 22.98 7.67 -22.91
N GLY A 91 22.63 8.58 -22.01
CA GLY A 91 22.25 9.96 -22.33
C GLY A 91 20.79 10.17 -22.70
N GLN A 92 19.95 9.13 -22.64
CA GLN A 92 18.50 9.30 -22.68
C GLN A 92 17.94 9.66 -21.29
N GLU A 93 16.83 10.38 -21.27
CA GLU A 93 16.15 10.77 -20.04
C GLU A 93 15.46 9.54 -19.41
N PRO A 94 15.65 9.28 -18.11
CA PRO A 94 14.95 8.20 -17.42
C PRO A 94 13.44 8.40 -17.41
N LEU A 95 12.71 7.29 -17.51
CA LEU A 95 11.25 7.31 -17.37
C LEU A 95 10.84 7.33 -15.90
N PRO A 96 9.86 8.16 -15.49
CA PRO A 96 9.28 8.05 -14.16
C PRO A 96 8.60 6.70 -13.98
N LEU A 97 8.46 6.27 -12.72
CA LEU A 97 7.77 5.02 -12.40
C LEU A 97 6.26 5.26 -12.32
N SER A 98 5.50 4.65 -13.23
CA SER A 98 4.04 4.57 -13.13
C SER A 98 3.64 3.24 -12.52
N VAL A 99 2.81 3.27 -11.48
CA VAL A 99 2.34 2.09 -10.75
C VAL A 99 0.83 2.04 -10.81
N ASN A 100 0.27 0.94 -11.33
CA ASN A 100 -1.14 0.63 -11.12
C ASN A 100 -1.31 0.10 -9.70
N LEU A 101 -1.93 0.88 -8.83
CA LEU A 101 -2.09 0.53 -7.41
C LEU A 101 -2.88 -0.77 -7.22
N LEU A 102 -3.84 -1.04 -8.11
CA LEU A 102 -4.68 -2.24 -8.03
C LEU A 102 -3.91 -3.54 -8.27
N ASP A 103 -2.67 -3.49 -8.78
CA ASP A 103 -1.82 -4.66 -8.96
C ASP A 103 -1.11 -5.08 -7.66
N PHE A 104 -1.15 -4.27 -6.60
CA PHE A 104 -0.42 -4.47 -5.36
C PHE A 104 -1.38 -4.38 -4.16
N GLN A 105 -2.03 -5.48 -3.82
CA GLN A 105 -3.03 -5.56 -2.75
C GLN A 105 -2.55 -6.49 -1.62
N GLY A 106 -3.10 -6.33 -0.42
CA GLY A 106 -2.74 -7.19 0.71
C GLY A 106 -1.32 -6.89 1.19
N SER A 107 -0.44 -7.90 1.21
CA SER A 107 0.99 -7.70 1.51
C SER A 107 1.85 -7.43 0.26
N ASP A 108 1.29 -7.49 -0.94
CA ASP A 108 2.03 -7.16 -2.18
C ASP A 108 2.34 -5.66 -2.26
N ALA A 109 3.56 -5.30 -2.69
CA ALA A 109 3.98 -3.91 -2.83
C ALA A 109 4.99 -3.69 -3.95
N GLN A 110 4.95 -2.49 -4.55
CA GLN A 110 5.92 -2.03 -5.54
C GLN A 110 6.93 -1.09 -4.89
N ALA A 111 8.22 -1.43 -4.98
CA ALA A 111 9.28 -0.54 -4.52
C ALA A 111 9.31 0.75 -5.36
N LEU A 112 9.34 1.90 -4.68
CA LEU A 112 9.57 3.22 -5.28
C LEU A 112 11.05 3.64 -5.13
N VAL A 113 11.62 3.32 -3.96
CA VAL A 113 13.02 3.56 -3.62
C VAL A 113 13.57 2.30 -2.96
N GLU A 114 14.68 1.79 -3.48
CA GLU A 114 15.32 0.57 -2.99
C GLU A 114 16.69 0.88 -2.37
N ASP A 115 16.96 0.31 -1.20
CA ASP A 115 18.27 0.34 -0.51
C ASP A 115 18.89 1.74 -0.38
N GLN A 116 18.07 2.78 -0.28
CA GLN A 116 18.57 4.15 -0.12
C GLN A 116 19.27 4.28 1.23
N VAL A 117 20.58 4.49 1.20
CA VAL A 117 21.36 4.67 2.44
C VAL A 117 20.99 6.00 3.09
N LEU A 118 20.37 5.93 4.27
CA LEU A 118 20.02 7.07 5.12
C LEU A 118 20.81 7.02 6.43
N GLY A 119 21.03 8.17 7.04
CA GLY A 119 21.55 8.23 8.41
C GLY A 119 20.51 7.71 9.39
N ASN A 120 20.94 7.09 10.48
CA ASN A 120 20.00 6.71 11.53
C ASN A 120 19.47 7.98 12.21
N GLY A 121 18.16 8.04 12.43
CA GLY A 121 17.52 9.21 13.02
C GLY A 121 16.05 9.30 12.69
N ASP A 122 15.46 10.43 13.05
CA ASP A 122 14.04 10.70 12.85
C ASP A 122 13.82 11.51 11.58
N TYR A 123 12.84 11.09 10.78
CA TYR A 123 12.53 11.64 9.47
C TYR A 123 11.04 11.95 9.34
N LYS A 124 10.75 12.85 8.40
CA LYS A 124 9.45 12.95 7.71
C LYS A 124 9.65 12.61 6.24
N LEU A 125 8.56 12.41 5.50
CA LEU A 125 8.61 12.00 4.10
C LEU A 125 7.73 12.89 3.23
N CYS A 126 8.23 13.26 2.05
CA CYS A 126 7.40 13.73 0.95
C CYS A 126 7.53 12.75 -0.21
N VAL A 127 6.41 12.36 -0.82
CA VAL A 127 6.40 11.62 -2.09
C VAL A 127 5.66 12.44 -3.12
N PHE A 128 6.32 12.66 -4.27
CA PHE A 128 5.82 13.46 -5.36
C PHE A 128 5.22 12.54 -6.42
N ALA A 129 4.02 12.88 -6.86
CA ALA A 129 3.32 12.19 -7.92
C ALA A 129 2.86 13.21 -8.98
N ASN A 130 2.97 12.86 -10.25
CA ASN A 130 2.49 13.71 -11.33
C ASN A 130 0.97 13.78 -11.29
N ASP A 131 0.39 14.97 -11.43
CA ASP A 131 -1.05 15.13 -11.54
C ASP A 131 -1.54 14.73 -12.94
N GLY A 132 -2.85 14.53 -13.09
CA GLY A 132 -3.46 14.12 -14.35
C GLY A 132 -3.37 15.17 -15.47
N ASP A 133 -2.95 16.39 -15.16
CA ASP A 133 -2.67 17.44 -16.15
C ASP A 133 -1.18 17.53 -16.55
N HIS A 134 -0.33 16.65 -16.00
CA HIS A 134 1.08 16.60 -16.33
C HIS A 134 1.27 16.27 -17.83
N PRO A 135 2.16 16.99 -18.55
CA PRO A 135 2.18 16.99 -20.02
C PRO A 135 2.66 15.68 -20.67
N GLU A 136 3.50 14.92 -19.98
CA GLU A 136 4.15 13.73 -20.55
C GLU A 136 3.70 12.43 -19.87
N TYR A 137 3.80 12.38 -18.54
CA TYR A 137 3.45 11.20 -17.74
C TYR A 137 2.38 11.52 -16.68
N PRO A 138 1.11 11.70 -17.07
CA PRO A 138 0.01 11.98 -16.15
C PRO A 138 -0.38 10.74 -15.33
N SER A 139 -0.85 10.97 -14.10
CA SER A 139 -1.59 9.95 -13.34
C SER A 139 -3.04 9.88 -13.82
N TYR A 140 -3.65 8.69 -13.78
CA TYR A 140 -5.00 8.49 -14.29
C TYR A 140 -5.75 7.33 -13.62
N VAL A 141 -7.06 7.30 -13.83
CA VAL A 141 -7.97 6.23 -13.44
C VAL A 141 -8.68 5.72 -14.70
N VAL A 142 -8.92 4.41 -14.79
CA VAL A 142 -9.80 3.82 -15.82
C VAL A 142 -11.03 3.22 -15.15
N GLU A 143 -12.21 3.65 -15.55
CA GLU A 143 -13.47 3.12 -15.03
C GLU A 143 -13.78 1.73 -15.60
N THR A 144 -14.24 0.81 -14.74
CA THR A 144 -14.58 -0.56 -15.15
C THR A 144 -15.77 -0.58 -16.12
N ALA A 145 -16.81 0.22 -15.86
CA ALA A 145 -18.05 0.17 -16.62
C ALA A 145 -17.94 0.76 -18.04
N SER A 146 -17.18 1.84 -18.19
CA SER A 146 -17.07 2.59 -19.44
C SER A 146 -15.76 2.31 -20.20
N GLY A 147 -14.70 1.90 -19.51
CA GLY A 147 -13.34 1.84 -20.03
C GLY A 147 -12.75 3.22 -20.32
N ASN A 148 -13.42 4.29 -19.87
CA ASN A 148 -12.92 5.65 -20.06
C ASN A 148 -11.78 5.94 -19.09
N GLN A 149 -10.78 6.66 -19.57
CA GLN A 149 -9.68 7.15 -18.78
C GLN A 149 -9.96 8.58 -18.31
N TYR A 150 -9.74 8.84 -17.02
CA TYR A 150 -9.89 10.14 -16.39
C TYR A 150 -8.58 10.56 -15.71
N PRO A 151 -8.24 11.86 -15.72
CA PRO A 151 -7.09 12.37 -14.97
C PRO A 151 -7.23 12.08 -13.48
N LEU A 152 -6.09 11.82 -12.82
CA LEU A 152 -6.00 11.65 -11.38
C LEU A 152 -5.11 12.72 -10.76
N THR A 153 -5.65 13.46 -9.81
CA THR A 153 -4.92 14.51 -9.08
C THR A 153 -4.54 14.03 -7.68
N VAL A 154 -3.27 14.11 -7.33
CA VAL A 154 -2.78 13.85 -5.97
C VAL A 154 -2.74 15.18 -5.23
N LYS A 155 -3.55 15.35 -4.18
CA LYS A 155 -3.64 16.65 -3.49
C LYS A 155 -2.30 17.02 -2.82
N GLY A 156 -1.84 18.27 -2.99
CA GLY A 156 -0.62 18.76 -2.31
C GLY A 156 0.07 19.96 -2.95
N GLU A 157 -0.36 20.42 -4.13
CA GLU A 157 0.22 21.56 -4.87
C GLU A 157 1.74 21.47 -5.08
N GLY A 158 2.31 20.26 -5.19
CA GLY A 158 3.73 20.10 -5.50
C GLY A 158 4.71 20.54 -4.42
N LYS A 159 4.26 20.97 -3.23
CA LYS A 159 5.11 21.65 -2.24
C LYS A 159 5.56 20.73 -1.11
N CYS A 160 6.88 20.61 -0.95
CA CYS A 160 7.48 19.92 0.19
C CYS A 160 8.30 20.90 1.07
N PRO A 161 8.20 20.82 2.41
CA PRO A 161 8.95 21.68 3.33
C PRO A 161 10.46 21.42 3.33
N GLN A 162 11.18 22.10 4.23
CA GLN A 162 12.63 21.96 4.43
C GLN A 162 13.49 22.25 3.18
N GLY A 163 12.99 23.06 2.25
CA GLY A 163 13.77 23.53 1.11
C GLY A 163 13.86 22.55 -0.06
N VAL A 164 13.06 21.47 -0.06
CA VAL A 164 12.95 20.54 -1.19
C VAL A 164 12.37 21.25 -2.43
N GLY A 165 11.47 22.21 -2.23
CA GLY A 165 10.94 23.06 -3.29
C GLY A 165 9.50 22.71 -3.69
N GLU A 166 9.14 23.16 -4.89
CA GLU A 166 7.84 22.97 -5.52
C GLU A 166 8.04 22.31 -6.88
N GLU A 167 7.24 21.31 -7.20
CA GLU A 167 7.20 20.71 -8.54
C GLU A 167 5.91 21.11 -9.27
N PRO A 168 6.00 21.63 -10.51
CA PRO A 168 4.82 21.97 -11.29
C PRO A 168 4.08 20.70 -11.73
N ASN A 169 2.75 20.79 -11.86
CA ASN A 169 1.89 19.69 -12.33
C ASN A 169 2.07 18.39 -11.53
N ALA A 170 2.33 18.53 -10.23
CA ALA A 170 2.55 17.42 -9.32
C ALA A 170 1.80 17.62 -8.00
N GLY A 171 1.31 16.52 -7.47
CA GLY A 171 0.88 16.37 -6.09
C GLY A 171 2.02 16.01 -5.14
N VAL A 172 1.77 16.21 -3.84
CA VAL A 172 2.69 15.77 -2.76
C VAL A 172 1.94 15.09 -1.63
N LEU A 173 2.27 13.82 -1.42
CA LEU A 173 1.95 13.07 -0.21
C LEU A 173 3.00 13.40 0.85
N TYR A 174 2.69 14.38 1.70
CA TYR A 174 3.53 14.73 2.84
C TYR A 174 3.12 13.89 4.07
N PHE A 175 4.06 13.25 4.75
CA PHE A 175 3.79 12.52 5.99
C PHE A 175 4.31 13.35 7.15
N ASN A 176 3.37 13.93 7.91
CA ASN A 176 3.71 14.86 8.98
C ASN A 176 4.16 14.14 10.26
N ASP A 177 3.74 12.88 10.42
CA ASP A 177 4.18 12.02 11.50
C ASP A 177 5.64 11.64 11.32
N THR A 178 6.32 11.49 12.45
CA THR A 178 7.75 11.20 12.48
C THR A 178 7.94 9.69 12.49
N PHE A 179 8.84 9.20 11.64
CA PHE A 179 9.31 7.82 11.69
C PHE A 179 10.82 7.78 11.94
N THR A 180 11.28 6.72 12.58
CA THR A 180 12.69 6.54 12.92
C THR A 180 13.32 5.54 11.98
N VAL A 181 14.41 5.92 11.32
CA VAL A 181 15.27 5.04 10.53
C VAL A 181 16.38 4.47 11.40
N ASN A 182 16.48 3.14 11.43
CA ASN A 182 17.58 2.39 12.03
C ASN A 182 17.56 0.95 11.50
N ASN A 183 18.51 0.12 11.92
CA ASN A 183 18.66 -1.28 11.48
C ASN A 183 17.49 -2.23 11.85
N GLN A 184 16.47 -1.74 12.55
CA GLN A 184 15.23 -2.46 12.84
C GLN A 184 14.02 -1.79 12.19
N ASN A 185 14.19 -0.67 11.51
CA ASN A 185 13.15 0.18 10.91
C ASN A 185 13.70 0.72 9.59
N ASP A 186 13.75 -0.15 8.59
CA ASP A 186 14.39 0.09 7.31
C ASP A 186 13.48 -0.17 6.11
N ASP A 187 12.26 -0.68 6.34
CA ASP A 187 11.33 -1.00 5.28
C ASP A 187 9.96 -0.36 5.54
N PHE A 188 9.50 0.43 4.57
CA PHE A 188 8.30 1.23 4.68
C PHE A 188 7.41 1.08 3.45
N VAL A 189 6.10 1.06 3.68
CA VAL A 189 5.09 1.00 2.62
C VAL A 189 4.16 2.20 2.74
N LEU A 190 3.89 2.83 1.61
CA LEU A 190 2.77 3.76 1.45
C LEU A 190 1.52 2.93 1.18
N GLU A 191 0.71 2.75 2.20
CA GLU A 191 -0.54 2.01 2.13
C GLU A 191 -1.65 2.96 1.70
N PHE A 192 -2.16 2.76 0.48
CA PHE A 192 -3.34 3.46 -0.01
C PHE A 192 -4.58 2.71 0.44
N ASP A 193 -5.61 3.45 0.81
CA ASP A 193 -6.96 2.94 1.00
C ASP A 193 -7.84 3.58 -0.06
N LEU A 194 -7.79 3.05 -1.29
CA LEU A 194 -8.48 3.66 -2.43
C LEU A 194 -10.00 3.61 -2.28
N ARG A 195 -10.59 2.58 -1.67
CA ARG A 195 -12.05 2.55 -1.41
C ARG A 195 -12.50 3.75 -0.58
N ARG A 196 -11.70 4.17 0.39
CA ARG A 196 -11.97 5.38 1.17
C ARG A 196 -11.51 6.66 0.46
N GLY A 197 -10.37 6.59 -0.20
CA GLY A 197 -9.55 7.70 -0.62
C GLY A 197 -9.76 8.25 -2.02
N LEU A 198 -10.15 7.39 -2.94
CA LEU A 198 -10.38 7.74 -4.33
C LEU A 198 -11.75 8.39 -4.45
N LYS A 199 -11.79 9.59 -5.02
CA LYS A 199 -13.02 10.39 -5.16
C LYS A 199 -13.09 11.03 -6.52
N GLU A 200 -14.24 10.97 -7.16
CA GLU A 200 -14.56 11.89 -8.24
C GLU A 200 -14.57 13.32 -7.70
N ASP A 201 -13.96 14.23 -8.44
CA ASP A 201 -13.94 15.64 -8.09
C ASP A 201 -15.32 16.25 -8.33
N THR A 202 -16.05 16.47 -7.24
CA THR A 202 -17.38 17.12 -7.26
C THR A 202 -17.41 18.49 -7.96
N THR A 203 -16.26 19.16 -8.12
CA THR A 203 -16.14 20.46 -8.80
C THR A 203 -15.69 20.34 -10.26
N SER A 204 -15.18 19.18 -10.65
CA SER A 204 -14.70 18.88 -11.99
C SER A 204 -14.98 17.40 -12.30
N PRO A 205 -16.22 17.05 -12.73
CA PRO A 205 -16.72 15.67 -12.79
C PRO A 205 -16.02 14.74 -13.80
N ASP A 206 -14.93 15.20 -14.41
CA ASP A 206 -14.05 14.43 -15.28
C ASP A 206 -12.65 14.30 -14.66
N ASN A 207 -12.53 14.31 -13.33
CA ASN A 207 -11.26 14.21 -12.61
C ASN A 207 -11.44 13.38 -11.35
N TYR A 208 -10.46 12.52 -11.05
CA TYR A 208 -10.37 11.81 -9.79
C TYR A 208 -9.36 12.47 -8.88
N THR A 209 -9.53 12.32 -7.57
CA THR A 209 -8.57 12.77 -6.56
C THR A 209 -8.30 11.68 -5.55
N ILE A 210 -7.05 11.57 -5.12
CA ILE A 210 -6.70 10.80 -3.92
C ILE A 210 -6.66 11.75 -2.73
N GLN A 211 -7.44 11.43 -1.69
CA GLN A 211 -7.36 12.13 -0.43
C GLN A 211 -6.09 11.74 0.32
N ARG A 212 -5.32 12.73 0.79
CA ARG A 212 -4.12 12.44 1.57
C ARG A 212 -4.39 11.71 2.90
N THR A 213 -5.60 11.81 3.43
CA THR A 213 -6.01 11.14 4.68
C THR A 213 -6.26 9.64 4.51
N SER A 214 -6.32 9.15 3.28
CA SER A 214 -6.45 7.72 2.96
C SER A 214 -5.12 7.06 2.61
N VAL A 215 -3.99 7.72 2.86
CA VAL A 215 -2.66 7.15 2.63
C VAL A 215 -1.91 7.13 3.94
N ALA A 216 -1.41 5.96 4.34
CA ALA A 216 -0.61 5.77 5.53
C ALA A 216 0.83 5.40 5.17
N LEU A 217 1.79 5.91 5.94
CA LEU A 217 3.16 5.42 5.90
C LEU A 217 3.32 4.37 7.01
N VAL A 218 3.58 3.14 6.61
CA VAL A 218 3.65 2.00 7.52
C VAL A 218 5.06 1.43 7.53
N ASN A 219 5.52 0.99 8.71
CA ASN A 219 6.81 0.32 8.88
C ASN A 219 6.58 -1.19 8.97
N THR A 220 6.94 -1.90 7.91
CA THR A 220 6.53 -3.30 7.66
C THR A 220 7.08 -4.26 8.72
N VAL A 221 8.27 -3.97 9.24
CA VAL A 221 8.95 -4.78 10.28
C VAL A 221 8.22 -4.76 11.63
N THR A 222 7.29 -3.82 11.84
CA THR A 222 6.53 -3.66 13.08
C THR A 222 5.09 -4.12 12.96
N THR A 223 4.67 -4.57 11.78
CA THR A 223 3.30 -4.96 11.46
C THR A 223 3.17 -6.46 11.26
N GLY A 224 1.94 -6.97 11.38
CA GLY A 224 1.56 -8.32 10.97
C GLY A 224 0.37 -8.25 10.02
N GLU A 225 -0.22 -9.40 9.73
CA GLU A 225 -1.18 -9.54 8.63
C GLU A 225 -2.40 -10.33 9.08
N ILE A 226 -3.52 -10.13 8.38
CA ILE A 226 -4.71 -10.99 8.50
C ILE A 226 -5.03 -11.50 7.10
N GLU A 227 -5.11 -12.81 6.94
CA GLU A 227 -5.50 -13.46 5.69
C GLU A 227 -6.61 -14.47 5.96
N GLY A 228 -7.39 -14.80 4.94
CA GLY A 228 -8.35 -15.89 5.04
C GLY A 228 -9.15 -16.14 3.79
N GLU A 229 -9.93 -17.21 3.86
CA GLU A 229 -10.84 -17.65 2.81
C GLU A 229 -12.31 -17.37 3.18
N ILE A 230 -13.10 -17.00 2.17
CA ILE A 230 -14.56 -16.98 2.22
C ILE A 230 -15.08 -18.29 1.64
N ALA A 231 -15.74 -19.10 2.45
CA ALA A 231 -16.33 -20.36 1.99
C ALA A 231 -17.32 -20.11 0.84
N THR A 232 -17.29 -20.92 -0.21
CA THR A 232 -18.20 -20.80 -1.37
C THR A 232 -19.67 -20.72 -0.98
N ALA A 233 -20.07 -21.41 0.10
CA ALA A 233 -21.42 -21.35 0.63
C ALA A 233 -21.76 -19.97 1.22
N THR A 234 -20.84 -19.37 1.99
CA THR A 234 -20.93 -18.02 2.53
C THR A 234 -20.97 -16.99 1.40
N TYR A 235 -20.13 -17.18 0.37
CA TYR A 235 -20.09 -16.32 -0.81
C TYR A 235 -21.46 -16.25 -1.51
N GLY A 236 -22.00 -17.41 -1.93
CA GLY A 236 -23.28 -17.46 -2.64
C GLY A 236 -24.51 -17.15 -1.78
N ALA A 237 -24.45 -17.43 -0.47
CA ALA A 237 -25.51 -17.05 0.46
C ALA A 237 -25.60 -15.53 0.62
N CYS A 238 -24.46 -14.81 0.56
CA CYS A 238 -24.47 -13.36 0.64
C CYS A 238 -25.30 -12.73 -0.48
N GLU A 239 -25.02 -13.11 -1.72
CA GLU A 239 -25.76 -12.62 -2.90
C GLU A 239 -27.26 -12.99 -2.80
N THR A 240 -27.56 -14.22 -2.38
CA THR A 240 -28.95 -14.68 -2.24
C THR A 240 -29.73 -13.88 -1.20
N ASP A 241 -29.07 -13.53 -0.08
CA ASP A 241 -29.70 -12.85 1.05
C ASP A 241 -29.68 -11.32 0.94
N SER A 242 -28.93 -10.78 -0.02
CA SER A 242 -28.75 -9.34 -0.25
C SER A 242 -29.07 -9.03 -1.70
N PRO A 243 -30.33 -8.69 -2.03
CA PRO A 243 -30.66 -8.26 -3.39
C PRO A 243 -29.92 -6.95 -3.72
N SER A 244 -29.32 -6.88 -4.90
CA SER A 244 -28.66 -5.68 -5.40
C SER A 244 -29.22 -5.24 -6.75
N GLY A 245 -29.42 -3.93 -6.93
CA GLY A 245 -29.80 -3.31 -8.21
C GLY A 245 -28.62 -2.90 -9.10
N ASN A 246 -27.42 -2.81 -8.55
CA ASN A 246 -26.20 -2.33 -9.22
C ASN A 246 -25.09 -3.39 -9.33
N GLY A 247 -25.32 -4.62 -8.87
CA GLY A 247 -24.35 -5.72 -8.89
C GLY A 247 -23.71 -5.96 -7.52
N TYR A 248 -22.83 -6.96 -7.47
CA TYR A 248 -22.14 -7.35 -6.23
C TYR A 248 -20.66 -7.00 -6.30
N ALA A 249 -20.15 -6.49 -5.20
CA ALA A 249 -18.73 -6.39 -4.92
C ALA A 249 -18.43 -7.01 -3.56
N HIS A 250 -17.52 -7.98 -3.58
CA HIS A 250 -17.20 -8.80 -2.43
C HIS A 250 -15.97 -8.23 -1.73
N ALA A 251 -16.13 -7.93 -0.45
CA ALA A 251 -15.07 -7.36 0.36
C ALA A 251 -15.19 -7.79 1.82
N VAL A 252 -14.06 -7.70 2.51
CA VAL A 252 -13.98 -7.83 3.96
C VAL A 252 -13.63 -6.47 4.54
N TYR A 253 -14.32 -6.07 5.59
CA TYR A 253 -14.14 -4.82 6.30
C TYR A 253 -13.41 -5.09 7.62
N LEU A 254 -12.34 -4.34 7.90
CA LEU A 254 -11.52 -4.50 9.10
C LEU A 254 -11.96 -3.51 10.18
N TYR A 255 -12.08 -3.96 11.42
CA TYR A 255 -12.44 -3.15 12.58
C TYR A 255 -11.42 -3.31 13.70
N SER A 256 -11.13 -2.23 14.42
CA SER A 256 -10.28 -2.28 15.61
C SER A 256 -11.03 -2.89 16.79
N GLY A 257 -10.38 -3.82 17.50
CA GLY A 257 -10.88 -4.45 18.71
C GLY A 257 -11.82 -5.63 18.46
N ASP A 258 -12.51 -6.05 19.53
CA ASP A 258 -13.52 -7.09 19.51
C ASP A 258 -14.90 -6.46 19.27
N VAL A 259 -15.35 -6.48 18.01
CA VAL A 259 -16.57 -5.83 17.54
C VAL A 259 -17.58 -6.90 17.16
N ALA A 260 -18.78 -6.84 17.72
CA ALA A 260 -19.86 -7.74 17.34
C ALA A 260 -20.44 -7.34 15.97
N GLN A 261 -20.90 -8.31 15.16
CA GLN A 261 -21.44 -8.07 13.83
C GLN A 261 -22.52 -6.97 13.75
N VAL A 262 -23.36 -6.86 14.78
CA VAL A 262 -24.44 -5.87 14.85
C VAL A 262 -23.92 -4.43 15.04
N ASP A 263 -22.71 -4.28 15.56
CA ASP A 263 -22.06 -3.01 15.83
C ASP A 263 -21.11 -2.59 14.69
N MET A 264 -20.77 -3.51 13.79
CA MET A 264 -19.95 -3.26 12.60
C MET A 264 -20.67 -2.28 11.67
N GLY A 265 -20.09 -1.10 11.55
CA GLY A 265 -20.58 0.00 10.74
C GLY A 265 -19.95 0.06 9.35
N THR A 266 -20.19 1.18 8.67
CA THR A 266 -19.76 1.41 7.28
C THR A 266 -18.89 2.66 7.17
N PHE A 267 -18.22 2.86 6.04
CA PHE A 267 -17.47 4.11 5.78
C PHE A 267 -18.41 5.32 5.72
N ALA A 268 -19.66 5.13 5.27
CA ALA A 268 -20.71 6.15 5.35
C ALA A 268 -21.11 6.54 6.79
N GLY A 269 -20.52 5.92 7.81
CA GLY A 269 -20.76 6.22 9.22
C GLY A 269 -22.07 5.64 9.76
N THR A 270 -22.62 4.62 9.11
CA THR A 270 -23.70 3.81 9.69
C THR A 270 -23.13 2.82 10.72
N GLY A 271 -23.93 2.35 11.67
CA GLY A 271 -23.49 1.42 12.74
C GLY A 271 -22.84 2.08 13.96
N SER A 272 -22.25 1.26 14.85
CA SER A 272 -21.66 1.71 16.12
C SER A 272 -20.14 1.93 16.01
N VAL A 273 -19.46 1.15 15.17
CA VAL A 273 -18.01 1.17 14.99
C VAL A 273 -17.68 1.26 13.51
N ALA A 274 -16.98 2.31 13.09
CA ALA A 274 -16.54 2.47 11.72
C ALA A 274 -15.39 1.50 11.39
N PRO A 275 -15.33 0.98 10.15
CA PRO A 275 -14.19 0.20 9.67
C PRO A 275 -12.92 1.06 9.62
N LEU A 276 -11.76 0.40 9.75
CA LEU A 276 -10.44 0.98 9.54
C LEU A 276 -10.09 1.03 8.05
N SER A 277 -10.36 -0.06 7.35
CA SER A 277 -10.07 -0.31 5.93
C SER A 277 -10.93 -1.48 5.44
N ALA A 278 -10.85 -1.79 4.14
CA ALA A 278 -11.51 -2.95 3.56
C ALA A 278 -10.66 -3.57 2.45
N ALA A 279 -10.65 -4.90 2.35
CA ALA A 279 -9.93 -5.67 1.33
C ALA A 279 -10.93 -6.34 0.38
N ASN A 280 -10.59 -6.44 -0.90
CA ASN A 280 -11.44 -7.20 -1.83
C ASN A 280 -11.28 -8.69 -1.61
N VAL A 281 -12.36 -9.39 -1.86
CA VAL A 281 -12.33 -10.84 -1.98
C VAL A 281 -11.96 -11.17 -3.43
N THR A 282 -10.76 -11.69 -3.62
CA THR A 282 -10.26 -12.11 -4.92
C THR A 282 -10.50 -13.60 -5.12
N THR A 283 -10.48 -14.06 -6.37
CA THR A 283 -10.58 -15.48 -6.69
C THR A 283 -9.21 -16.01 -7.08
N ASP A 284 -8.75 -17.05 -6.40
CA ASP A 284 -7.53 -17.77 -6.79
C ASP A 284 -7.76 -18.77 -7.94
N ASP A 285 -6.67 -19.35 -8.42
CA ASP A 285 -6.58 -20.62 -9.17
C ASP A 285 -7.89 -21.21 -9.74
N ASN A 286 -8.24 -20.81 -10.96
CA ASN A 286 -9.39 -21.32 -11.71
C ASN A 286 -10.77 -21.06 -11.08
N GLY A 287 -10.84 -20.15 -10.10
CA GLY A 287 -12.09 -19.67 -9.49
C GLY A 287 -12.66 -20.61 -8.43
N VAL A 288 -11.81 -21.23 -7.60
CA VAL A 288 -12.24 -22.23 -6.61
C VAL A 288 -12.17 -21.70 -5.18
N SER A 289 -11.15 -20.92 -4.82
CA SER A 289 -11.12 -20.22 -3.52
C SER A 289 -11.54 -18.75 -3.68
N TYR A 290 -11.97 -18.17 -2.56
CA TYR A 290 -12.27 -16.75 -2.43
C TYR A 290 -11.42 -16.23 -1.29
N GLU A 291 -10.38 -15.45 -1.57
CA GLU A 291 -9.36 -15.06 -0.61
C GLU A 291 -9.39 -13.56 -0.36
N TYR A 292 -8.94 -13.15 0.82
CA TYR A 292 -8.74 -11.75 1.14
C TYR A 292 -7.53 -11.63 2.07
N GLU A 293 -6.92 -10.45 2.05
CA GLU A 293 -5.74 -10.17 2.86
C GLU A 293 -5.73 -8.71 3.32
N PHE A 294 -5.29 -8.49 4.55
CA PHE A 294 -4.93 -7.20 5.10
C PHE A 294 -3.46 -7.22 5.49
N GLY A 295 -2.64 -6.53 4.70
CA GLY A 295 -1.25 -6.28 5.00
C GLY A 295 -1.06 -5.24 6.11
N TYR A 296 0.17 -5.15 6.61
CA TYR A 296 0.66 -3.96 7.32
C TYR A 296 -0.15 -3.51 8.55
N LEU A 297 -0.73 -4.46 9.28
CA LEU A 297 -1.53 -4.19 10.47
C LEU A 297 -0.66 -4.04 11.72
N ALA A 298 -0.89 -2.97 12.48
CA ALA A 298 -0.26 -2.81 13.78
C ALA A 298 -0.64 -3.96 14.73
N PRO A 299 0.25 -4.42 15.64
CA PRO A 299 -0.10 -5.45 16.61
C PRO A 299 -1.27 -5.04 17.48
N GLY A 300 -2.27 -5.92 17.60
CA GLY A 300 -3.53 -5.56 18.24
C GLY A 300 -4.58 -6.65 18.13
N THR A 301 -5.78 -6.32 18.62
CA THR A 301 -6.97 -7.17 18.44
C THR A 301 -7.86 -6.52 17.39
N TYR A 302 -8.40 -7.33 16.49
CA TYR A 302 -9.21 -6.91 15.36
C TYR A 302 -10.45 -7.79 15.20
N SER A 303 -11.39 -7.28 14.40
CA SER A 303 -12.55 -8.02 13.92
C SER A 303 -12.73 -7.74 12.43
N ILE A 304 -13.33 -8.67 11.71
CA ILE A 304 -13.60 -8.58 10.28
C ILE A 304 -15.07 -8.83 9.98
N GLY A 305 -15.59 -8.15 8.97
CA GLY A 305 -16.95 -8.33 8.47
C GLY A 305 -16.96 -8.52 6.95
N TYR A 306 -17.44 -9.66 6.48
CA TYR A 306 -17.59 -9.95 5.06
C TYR A 306 -18.92 -9.44 4.51
N THR A 307 -18.89 -8.86 3.31
CA THR A 307 -20.05 -8.38 2.56
C THR A 307 -19.88 -8.62 1.06
N CYS A 308 -21.00 -8.70 0.35
CA CYS A 308 -21.11 -8.73 -1.11
C CYS A 308 -21.75 -7.46 -1.68
N THR A 309 -22.07 -6.48 -0.83
CA THR A 309 -22.62 -5.17 -1.22
C THR A 309 -21.62 -4.06 -0.93
N ALA A 310 -20.33 -4.33 -1.09
CA ALA A 310 -19.26 -3.37 -0.80
C ALA A 310 -19.32 -2.13 -1.69
N ASN A 311 -19.77 -2.30 -2.93
CA ASN A 311 -20.00 -1.24 -3.92
C ASN A 311 -21.12 -0.26 -3.53
N ASP A 312 -21.90 -0.58 -2.50
CA ASP A 312 -22.94 0.31 -1.99
C ASP A 312 -22.46 1.26 -0.89
N ASP A 313 -21.24 1.09 -0.35
CA ASP A 313 -20.72 1.91 0.74
C ASP A 313 -19.51 2.74 0.35
N SER A 314 -19.50 3.99 0.80
CA SER A 314 -18.39 4.93 0.66
C SER A 314 -18.45 5.99 1.76
N GLU A 315 -17.39 6.78 1.95
CA GLU A 315 -17.44 7.93 2.86
C GLU A 315 -18.53 8.97 2.51
N GLU A 316 -19.02 9.00 1.25
CA GLU A 316 -20.03 9.97 0.82
C GLU A 316 -21.45 9.56 1.23
N GLY A 317 -21.64 8.26 1.50
CA GLY A 317 -22.95 7.70 1.80
C GLY A 317 -23.11 6.30 1.24
N ILE A 318 -24.26 5.71 1.58
CA ILE A 318 -24.74 4.50 0.93
C ILE A 318 -25.40 4.89 -0.40
N VAL A 319 -25.19 4.09 -1.45
CA VAL A 319 -25.81 4.30 -2.76
C VAL A 319 -27.34 4.38 -2.63
N ASP A 320 -27.92 5.40 -3.26
CA ASP A 320 -29.35 5.72 -3.16
C ASP A 320 -30.22 4.54 -3.65
N GLY A 321 -30.99 3.96 -2.74
CA GLY A 321 -31.91 2.85 -3.03
C GLY A 321 -31.33 1.46 -2.82
N GLU A 322 -30.03 1.36 -2.52
CA GLU A 322 -29.35 0.09 -2.21
C GLU A 322 -29.19 -0.09 -0.69
N THR A 323 -28.56 -1.18 -0.26
CA THR A 323 -28.37 -1.48 1.17
C THR A 323 -27.06 -2.22 1.42
N PHE A 324 -26.23 -1.62 2.26
CA PHE A 324 -25.06 -2.28 2.81
C PHE A 324 -25.43 -3.25 3.94
N ARG A 325 -24.78 -4.43 3.96
CA ARG A 325 -24.92 -5.39 5.07
C ARG A 325 -23.64 -6.21 5.24
N ILE A 326 -23.18 -6.34 6.49
CA ILE A 326 -22.23 -7.39 6.88
C ILE A 326 -22.97 -8.74 6.94
N HIS A 327 -22.58 -9.67 6.07
CA HIS A 327 -23.18 -11.00 5.95
C HIS A 327 -22.63 -11.98 6.99
N ALA A 328 -21.30 -12.06 7.09
CA ALA A 328 -20.59 -12.90 8.05
C ALA A 328 -19.52 -12.08 8.77
N SER A 329 -19.08 -12.53 9.95
CA SER A 329 -18.02 -11.84 10.70
C SER A 329 -17.26 -12.78 11.61
N GLN A 330 -16.04 -12.38 11.94
CA GLN A 330 -15.18 -13.01 12.93
C GLN A 330 -14.54 -11.91 13.78
N SER A 331 -14.49 -12.12 15.09
CA SER A 331 -13.98 -11.12 16.04
C SER A 331 -12.87 -11.71 16.90
N ASN A 332 -12.15 -10.86 17.62
CA ASN A 332 -11.06 -11.23 18.52
C ASN A 332 -9.89 -11.92 17.79
N ILE A 333 -9.57 -11.45 16.58
CA ILE A 333 -8.38 -11.83 15.81
C ILE A 333 -7.19 -11.08 16.41
N VAL A 334 -6.08 -11.77 16.67
CA VAL A 334 -4.90 -11.19 17.32
C VAL A 334 -3.77 -11.08 16.32
N VAL A 335 -3.43 -9.84 15.95
CA VAL A 335 -2.29 -9.53 15.09
C VAL A 335 -1.04 -9.34 15.94
N THR A 336 0.04 -9.99 15.54
CA THR A 336 1.38 -9.84 16.12
C THR A 336 2.36 -9.45 15.02
N ALA A 337 3.35 -8.62 15.32
CA ALA A 337 4.34 -8.19 14.34
C ALA A 337 5.08 -9.39 13.71
N GLY A 338 5.19 -9.39 12.38
CA GLY A 338 5.83 -10.42 11.56
C GLY A 338 5.12 -11.78 11.59
N GLN A 339 3.81 -11.82 11.85
CA GLN A 339 3.01 -13.04 11.86
C GLN A 339 1.71 -12.87 11.08
N ASP A 340 1.27 -13.98 10.50
CA ASP A 340 0.05 -14.07 9.70
C ASP A 340 -1.07 -14.61 10.59
N SER A 341 -2.21 -13.92 10.57
CA SER A 341 -3.38 -14.28 11.39
C SER A 341 -4.50 -14.78 10.50
N GLU A 342 -4.75 -16.09 10.55
CA GLU A 342 -5.78 -16.72 9.72
C GLU A 342 -7.21 -16.45 10.25
N ALA A 343 -8.12 -16.03 9.38
CA ALA A 343 -9.52 -15.77 9.70
C ALA A 343 -10.49 -16.18 8.57
N ASN A 344 -11.00 -17.41 8.60
CA ASN A 344 -11.90 -17.93 7.56
C ASN A 344 -13.38 -17.68 7.89
N LEU A 345 -14.18 -17.33 6.88
CA LEU A 345 -15.62 -16.98 6.99
C LEU A 345 -16.53 -17.87 6.12
#